data_AF-A0A1F4MN45-F1
#
_entry.id   AF-A0A1F4MN45-F1
#
_cell.length_a   1.000
_cell.length_b   1.000
_cell.length_c   1.000
_cell.angle_alpha   90.00
_cell.angle_beta   90.00
_cell.angle_gamma   90.00
#
_symmetry.space_group_name_H-M   'P 1'
#
loop_
_entity.id
_entity.type
_entity.pdbx_description
1 polymer ?
#
loop_
_entity_poly.entity_id
_entity_poly.type
_entity_poly.pdbx_seq_one_letter_code
_entity_poly.pdbx_strand_id
1 'polypeptide(L)'
;MRKLIRKGGLEEISLRKVAELAGYSTTVVYTLFGDKASLITQAMDEDLLELTRLIQLAAAQAEPGWPRLRALGRAYVRFGIEHPDEYAFVFMTRRPHAPNEAARVQHGNPAQDPYACARQLVSETADLGLLSPHPDDIDLMVQILWEGIHGLTARRLVMGEDDQWVPSMPAEQHLDAMLDVLCAGLAQRFPPRHNLTHAPNP
;
A
#
# COMPACT_ATOMS: atom_id res chain seq x y z
N MET A 1 -1.35 20.50 -0.43
CA MET A 1 -0.77 19.66 -1.51
C MET A 1 -1.83 19.13 -2.48
N ARG A 2 -2.83 18.36 -2.03
CA ARG A 2 -3.89 17.79 -2.89
C ARG A 2 -4.57 18.77 -3.85
N LYS A 3 -4.93 19.98 -3.38
CA LYS A 3 -5.51 21.05 -4.22
C LYS A 3 -4.61 21.48 -5.39
N LEU A 4 -3.28 21.43 -5.23
CA LEU A 4 -2.33 21.76 -6.30
C LEU A 4 -2.27 20.64 -7.34
N ILE A 5 -2.24 19.39 -6.87
CA ILE A 5 -2.18 18.20 -7.73
C ILE A 5 -3.42 18.10 -8.60
N ARG A 6 -4.62 18.33 -8.05
CA ARG A 6 -5.85 18.36 -8.83
C ARG A 6 -5.88 19.44 -9.93
N LYS A 7 -5.14 20.55 -9.76
CA LYS A 7 -5.14 21.67 -10.70
C LYS A 7 -4.14 21.54 -11.85
N GLY A 8 -3.01 20.87 -11.63
CA GLY A 8 -1.97 20.73 -12.67
C GLY A 8 -0.87 19.72 -12.35
N GLY A 9 -1.18 18.71 -11.53
CA GLY A 9 -0.23 17.65 -11.18
C GLY A 9 0.91 18.12 -10.25
N LEU A 10 1.96 17.29 -10.15
CA LEU A 10 3.11 17.57 -9.29
C LEU A 10 3.97 18.74 -9.78
N GLU A 11 3.87 19.12 -11.05
CA GLU A 11 4.64 20.24 -11.60
C GLU A 11 4.24 21.56 -10.94
N GLU A 12 2.97 21.70 -10.58
CA GLU A 12 2.43 22.86 -9.84
C GLU A 12 2.93 22.96 -8.39
N ILE A 13 3.55 21.91 -7.85
CA ILE A 13 4.07 21.94 -6.49
C ILE A 13 5.47 22.57 -6.49
N SER A 14 5.62 23.68 -5.76
CA SER A 14 6.90 24.27 -5.39
C SER A 14 6.83 24.79 -3.95
N LEU A 15 7.98 24.88 -3.26
CA LEU A 15 8.02 25.42 -1.89
C LEU A 15 7.45 26.83 -1.84
N ARG A 16 7.72 27.66 -2.85
CA ARG A 16 7.17 29.02 -2.97
C ARG A 16 5.65 29.01 -3.03
N LYS A 17 5.05 28.17 -3.88
CA LYS A 17 3.60 28.10 -4.04
C LYS A 17 2.91 27.51 -2.81
N VAL A 18 3.57 26.56 -2.13
CA VAL A 18 3.09 26.06 -0.84
C VAL A 18 3.16 27.14 0.24
N ALA A 19 4.25 27.90 0.30
CA ALA A 19 4.40 29.02 1.23
C ALA A 19 3.30 30.07 1.03
N GLU A 20 3.07 30.48 -0.22
CA GLU A 20 2.02 31.43 -0.60
C GLU A 20 0.62 30.94 -0.17
N LEU A 21 0.28 29.69 -0.50
CA LEU A 21 -1.03 29.13 -0.14
C LEU A 21 -1.21 28.92 1.37
N ALA A 22 -0.12 28.68 2.10
CA ALA A 22 -0.14 28.48 3.55
C ALA A 22 0.03 29.79 4.34
N GLY A 23 0.26 30.93 3.68
CA GLY A 23 0.47 32.23 4.33
C GLY A 23 1.82 32.36 5.05
N TYR A 24 2.83 31.57 4.67
CA TYR A 24 4.18 31.62 5.24
C TYR A 24 5.21 32.20 4.26
N SER A 25 6.35 32.63 4.78
CA SER A 25 7.48 32.97 3.92
C SER A 25 8.08 31.71 3.30
N THR A 26 8.65 31.85 2.10
CA THR A 26 9.34 30.74 1.42
C THR A 26 10.50 30.21 2.28
N THR A 27 11.21 31.09 3.00
CA THR A 27 12.28 30.70 3.94
C THR A 27 11.77 29.73 5.01
N VAL A 28 10.61 29.99 5.63
CA VAL A 28 10.04 29.09 6.65
C VAL A 28 9.76 27.70 6.07
N VAL A 29 9.17 27.64 4.87
CA VAL A 29 8.88 26.36 4.20
C VAL A 29 10.18 25.62 3.82
N TYR A 30 11.21 26.34 3.35
CA TYR A 30 12.54 25.75 3.12
C TYR A 30 13.16 25.20 4.40
N THR A 31 13.04 25.91 5.52
CA THR A 31 13.57 25.43 6.81
C THR A 31 12.84 24.19 7.31
N LEU A 32 11.52 24.10 7.09
CA LEU A 32 10.72 22.95 7.54
C LEU A 32 10.92 21.70 6.68
N PHE A 33 10.98 21.86 5.37
CA PHE A 33 10.89 20.72 4.44
C PHE A 33 12.17 20.49 3.62
N GLY A 34 13.11 21.44 3.62
CA GLY A 34 14.32 21.35 2.81
C GLY A 34 14.01 21.54 1.32
N ASP A 35 13.67 20.46 0.63
CA ASP A 35 13.44 20.44 -0.82
C ASP A 35 12.04 19.94 -1.21
N LYS A 36 11.76 19.97 -2.52
CA LYS A 36 10.46 19.58 -3.07
C LYS A 36 10.18 18.10 -2.83
N ALA A 37 11.19 17.24 -2.92
CA ALA A 37 11.02 15.80 -2.76
C ALA A 37 10.63 15.47 -1.30
N SER A 38 11.34 16.03 -0.34
CA SER A 38 11.10 15.90 1.09
C SER A 38 9.74 16.47 1.49
N LEU A 39 9.36 17.65 0.95
CA LEU A 39 8.02 18.21 1.12
C LEU A 39 6.91 17.27 0.65
N ILE A 40 7.08 16.64 -0.52
CA ILE A 40 6.10 15.70 -1.08
C ILE A 40 6.02 14.44 -0.20
N THR A 41 7.17 13.88 0.18
CA THR A 41 7.25 12.70 1.06
C THR A 41 6.54 12.95 2.38
N GLN A 42 6.83 14.06 3.07
CA GLN A 42 6.20 14.37 4.36
C GLN A 42 4.71 14.66 4.25
N ALA A 43 4.26 15.17 3.09
CA ALA A 43 2.84 15.43 2.86
C ALA A 43 2.01 14.15 2.71
N MET A 44 2.65 12.99 2.49
CA MET A 44 1.99 11.69 2.43
C MET A 44 1.97 10.94 3.78
N ASP A 45 2.73 11.40 4.78
CA ASP A 45 2.90 10.68 6.05
C ASP A 45 1.54 10.34 6.69
N GLU A 46 0.63 11.33 6.76
CA GLU A 46 -0.69 11.16 7.36
C GLU A 46 -1.54 10.12 6.61
N ASP A 47 -1.42 10.05 5.29
CA ASP A 47 -2.16 9.09 4.45
C ASP A 47 -1.63 7.67 4.65
N LEU A 48 -0.31 7.51 4.74
CA LEU A 48 0.34 6.23 5.00
C LEU A 48 0.03 5.73 6.42
N LEU A 49 0.05 6.63 7.41
CA LEU A 49 -0.32 6.31 8.79
C LEU A 49 -1.78 5.87 8.88
N GLU A 50 -2.70 6.59 8.22
CA GLU A 50 -4.12 6.25 8.24
C GLU A 50 -4.40 4.92 7.54
N LEU A 51 -3.80 4.68 6.37
CA LEU A 51 -3.91 3.40 5.69
C LEU A 51 -3.37 2.25 6.56
N THR A 52 -2.21 2.44 7.19
CA THR A 52 -1.62 1.43 8.10
C THR A 52 -2.56 1.13 9.26
N ARG A 53 -3.10 2.17 9.90
CA ARG A 53 -4.06 2.04 11.00
C ARG A 53 -5.30 1.24 10.59
N LEU A 54 -5.87 1.53 9.41
CA LEU A 54 -7.04 0.82 8.88
C LEU A 54 -6.75 -0.66 8.60
N ILE A 55 -5.58 -0.97 8.01
CA ILE A 55 -5.13 -2.35 7.79
C ILE A 55 -4.99 -3.09 9.13
N GLN A 56 -4.32 -2.48 10.11
CA GLN A 56 -4.12 -3.08 11.42
C GLN A 56 -5.44 -3.36 12.14
N LEU A 57 -6.38 -2.42 12.12
CA LEU A 57 -7.70 -2.62 12.72
C LEU A 57 -8.48 -3.74 12.03
N ALA A 58 -8.44 -3.81 10.69
CA ALA A 58 -9.11 -4.86 9.95
C ALA A 58 -8.50 -6.24 10.26
N ALA A 59 -7.17 -6.33 10.31
CA ALA A 59 -6.46 -7.56 10.64
C ALA A 59 -6.69 -8.01 12.09
N ALA A 60 -6.78 -7.08 13.04
CA ALA A 60 -7.04 -7.39 14.45
C ALA A 60 -8.41 -8.06 14.69
N GLN A 61 -9.38 -7.80 13.81
CA GLN A 61 -10.73 -8.38 13.88
C GLN A 61 -10.89 -9.68 13.08
N ALA A 62 -9.80 -10.18 12.48
CA ALA A 62 -9.80 -11.38 11.67
C ALA A 62 -8.95 -12.49 12.29
N GLU A 63 -9.38 -13.73 12.06
CA GLU A 63 -8.61 -14.92 12.44
C GLU A 63 -7.22 -14.94 11.77
N PRO A 64 -6.17 -15.46 12.45
CA PRO A 64 -4.82 -15.52 11.89
C PRO A 64 -4.71 -16.23 10.54
N GLY A 65 -3.69 -15.87 9.74
CA GLY A 65 -3.43 -16.45 8.43
C GLY A 65 -4.23 -15.81 7.30
N TRP A 66 -4.87 -16.62 6.45
CA TRP A 66 -5.61 -16.16 5.28
C TRP A 66 -6.67 -15.08 5.55
N PRO A 67 -7.47 -15.14 6.64
CA PRO A 67 -8.47 -14.11 6.91
C PRO A 67 -7.86 -12.73 7.14
N ARG A 68 -6.68 -12.63 7.78
CA ARG A 68 -5.95 -11.35 7.92
C ARG A 68 -5.44 -10.80 6.60
N LEU A 69 -4.92 -11.65 5.70
CA LEU A 69 -4.48 -11.20 4.37
C LEU A 69 -5.66 -10.65 3.55
N ARG A 70 -6.83 -11.28 3.66
CA ARG A 70 -8.07 -10.79 3.05
C ARG A 70 -8.53 -9.47 3.68
N ALA A 71 -8.45 -9.36 5.01
CA ALA A 71 -8.79 -8.13 5.72
C ALA A 71 -7.89 -6.96 5.31
N LEU A 72 -6.58 -7.19 5.15
CA LEU A 72 -5.64 -6.21 4.59
C LEU A 72 -6.09 -5.77 3.19
N GLY A 73 -6.34 -6.71 2.28
CA GLY A 73 -6.72 -6.39 0.91
C GLY A 73 -8.01 -5.57 0.84
N ARG A 74 -9.00 -5.90 1.68
CA ARG A 74 -10.24 -5.13 1.81
C ARG A 74 -10.01 -3.73 2.36
N ALA A 75 -9.24 -3.59 3.44
CA ALA A 75 -8.93 -2.30 4.03
C ALA A 75 -8.20 -1.38 3.03
N TYR A 76 -7.23 -1.94 2.29
CA TYR A 76 -6.47 -1.22 1.28
C TYR A 76 -7.35 -0.68 0.14
N VAL A 77 -8.18 -1.55 -0.45
CA VAL A 77 -9.05 -1.17 -1.57
C VAL A 77 -10.13 -0.19 -1.11
N ARG A 78 -10.70 -0.41 0.09
CA ARG A 78 -11.67 0.49 0.69
C ARG A 78 -11.09 1.88 0.93
N PHE A 79 -9.89 1.98 1.49
CA PHE A 79 -9.20 3.26 1.67
C PHE A 79 -9.05 3.98 0.33
N GLY A 80 -8.63 3.28 -0.73
CA GLY A 80 -8.50 3.90 -2.04
C GLY A 80 -9.81 4.45 -2.62
N ILE A 81 -10.92 3.76 -2.39
CA ILE A 81 -12.25 4.18 -2.86
C ILE A 81 -12.80 5.34 -2.02
N GLU A 82 -12.66 5.29 -0.69
CA GLU A 82 -13.16 6.32 0.22
C GLU A 82 -12.28 7.59 0.22
N HIS A 83 -11.01 7.46 -0.15
CA HIS A 83 -10.02 8.55 -0.16
C HIS A 83 -9.25 8.60 -1.49
N PRO A 84 -9.93 8.87 -2.63
CA PRO A 84 -9.34 8.74 -3.96
C PRO A 84 -8.21 9.74 -4.22
N ASP A 85 -8.31 10.96 -3.67
CA ASP A 85 -7.27 11.98 -3.81
C ASP A 85 -6.02 11.64 -3.00
N GLU A 86 -6.20 11.12 -1.79
CA GLU A 86 -5.15 10.60 -0.92
C GLU A 86 -4.43 9.42 -1.60
N TYR A 87 -5.21 8.46 -2.06
CA TYR A 87 -4.68 7.28 -2.74
C TYR A 87 -3.90 7.64 -4.00
N ALA A 88 -4.47 8.49 -4.85
CA ALA A 88 -3.81 8.92 -6.08
C ALA A 88 -2.50 9.67 -5.79
N PHE A 89 -2.50 10.51 -4.75
CA PHE A 89 -1.30 11.22 -4.32
C PHE A 89 -0.19 10.28 -3.83
N VAL A 90 -0.56 9.28 -3.01
CA VAL A 90 0.40 8.33 -2.41
C VAL A 90 0.90 7.29 -3.42
N PHE A 91 0.06 6.76 -4.31
CA PHE A 91 0.41 5.58 -5.11
C PHE A 91 0.33 5.75 -6.63
N MET A 92 -0.38 6.76 -7.15
CA MET A 92 -0.61 6.87 -8.60
C MET A 92 0.12 8.05 -9.25
N THR A 93 0.90 8.81 -8.48
CA THR A 93 1.60 9.99 -8.98
C THR A 93 3.10 9.77 -9.05
N ARG A 94 3.69 9.92 -10.25
CA ARG A 94 5.15 9.86 -10.44
C ARG A 94 5.82 11.05 -9.75
N ARG A 95 6.56 10.81 -8.67
CA ARG A 95 7.20 11.85 -7.85
C ARG A 95 8.73 11.75 -7.84
N PRO A 96 9.46 12.84 -7.56
CA PRO A 96 10.87 12.74 -7.20
C PRO A 96 11.01 11.91 -5.91
N HIS A 97 12.04 11.08 -5.84
CA HIS A 97 12.35 10.30 -4.64
C HIS A 97 13.14 11.16 -3.64
N ALA A 98 12.79 11.03 -2.38
CA ALA A 98 13.59 11.52 -1.26
C ALA A 98 14.19 10.30 -0.52
N PRO A 99 15.26 10.49 0.27
CA PRO A 99 15.72 9.47 1.21
C PRO A 99 14.60 9.07 2.17
N ASN A 100 14.64 7.84 2.69
CA ASN A 100 13.62 7.34 3.63
C ASN A 100 13.53 8.21 4.89
N GLU A 101 14.64 8.81 5.31
CA GLU A 101 14.77 9.71 6.46
C GLU A 101 14.02 11.02 6.29
N ALA A 102 13.59 11.36 5.07
CA ALA A 102 12.76 12.53 4.83
C ALA A 102 11.30 12.31 5.28
N ALA A 103 10.84 11.06 5.40
CA ALA A 103 9.52 10.73 5.90
C ALA A 103 9.48 10.79 7.44
N ARG A 104 8.33 11.16 8.01
CA ARG A 104 8.10 10.99 9.45
C ARG A 104 7.62 9.58 9.77
N VAL A 105 6.97 8.92 8.80
CA VAL A 105 6.73 7.48 8.84
C VAL A 105 8.07 6.76 8.86
N GLN A 106 8.29 5.92 9.87
CA GLN A 106 9.48 5.10 9.98
C GLN A 106 9.44 3.95 8.97
N HIS A 107 10.31 4.00 7.96
CA HIS A 107 10.48 2.94 6.97
C HIS A 107 10.70 1.58 7.66
N GLY A 108 9.92 0.57 7.25
CA GLY A 108 10.02 -0.77 7.81
C GLY A 108 9.36 -0.96 9.17
N ASN A 109 8.72 0.06 9.75
CA ASN A 109 7.91 -0.08 10.96
C ASN A 109 6.47 -0.48 10.61
N PRO A 110 6.00 -1.70 10.94
CA PRO A 110 4.66 -2.17 10.59
C PRO A 110 3.50 -1.38 11.21
N ALA A 111 3.78 -0.52 12.19
CA ALA A 111 2.79 0.37 12.79
C ALA A 111 2.64 1.73 12.07
N GLN A 112 3.51 2.02 11.11
CA GLN A 112 3.51 3.31 10.40
C GLN A 112 3.59 3.16 8.88
N ASP A 113 4.22 2.08 8.40
CA ASP A 113 4.44 1.78 7.00
C ASP A 113 3.48 0.66 6.56
N PRO A 114 2.56 0.94 5.61
CA PRO A 114 1.55 -0.04 5.23
C PRO A 114 2.16 -1.21 4.45
N TYR A 115 3.29 -1.02 3.76
CA TYR A 115 4.01 -2.11 3.10
C TYR A 115 4.70 -3.02 4.14
N ALA A 116 5.32 -2.43 5.16
CA ALA A 116 5.89 -3.19 6.28
C ALA A 116 4.81 -3.95 7.06
N CYS A 117 3.62 -3.36 7.23
CA CYS A 117 2.45 -4.02 7.80
C CYS A 117 2.01 -5.24 6.97
N ALA A 118 1.92 -5.09 5.65
CA ALA A 118 1.62 -6.20 4.74
C ALA A 118 2.65 -7.33 4.85
N ARG A 119 3.94 -6.97 4.88
CA ARG A 119 5.03 -7.92 5.05
C ARG A 119 4.95 -8.67 6.37
N GLN A 120 4.61 -7.99 7.47
CA GLN A 120 4.42 -8.65 8.76
C GLN A 120 3.28 -9.68 8.69
N LEU A 121 2.12 -9.32 8.11
CA LEU A 121 0.98 -10.23 8.02
C LEU A 121 1.25 -11.46 7.13
N VAL A 122 2.03 -11.30 6.05
CA VAL A 122 2.49 -12.44 5.23
C VAL A 122 3.47 -13.32 6.01
N SER A 123 4.42 -12.72 6.75
CA SER A 123 5.35 -13.46 7.62
C SER A 123 4.59 -14.26 8.69
N GLU A 124 3.64 -13.65 9.39
CA GLU A 124 2.79 -14.33 10.37
C GLU A 124 2.02 -15.50 9.75
N THR A 125 1.57 -15.35 8.50
CA THR A 125 0.89 -16.42 7.78
C THR A 125 1.84 -17.57 7.43
N ALA A 126 3.10 -17.27 7.11
CA ALA A 126 4.15 -18.28 6.89
C ALA A 126 4.52 -19.00 8.19
N ASP A 127 4.58 -18.29 9.33
CA ASP A 127 4.85 -18.87 10.65
C ASP A 127 3.78 -19.87 11.09
N LEU A 128 2.55 -19.74 10.59
CA LEU A 128 1.47 -20.72 10.75
C LEU A 128 1.63 -21.97 9.86
N GLY A 129 2.70 -22.05 9.07
CA GLY A 129 2.94 -23.15 8.14
C GLY A 129 2.02 -23.15 6.93
N LEU A 130 1.41 -22.00 6.58
CA LEU A 130 0.52 -21.89 5.42
C LEU A 130 1.24 -21.46 4.14
N LEU A 131 2.43 -20.86 4.28
CA LEU A 131 3.23 -20.28 3.21
C LEU A 131 4.72 -20.58 3.45
N SER A 132 5.54 -20.41 2.41
CA SER A 132 7.00 -20.48 2.53
C SER A 132 7.52 -19.41 3.51
N PRO A 133 8.35 -19.78 4.51
CA PRO A 133 8.97 -18.82 5.43
C PRO A 133 10.26 -18.20 4.86
N HIS A 134 10.63 -18.52 3.60
CA HIS A 134 11.86 -18.00 3.01
C HIS A 134 11.74 -16.47 2.80
N PRO A 135 12.73 -15.64 3.22
CA PRO A 135 12.64 -14.19 3.13
C PRO A 135 12.31 -13.66 1.73
N ASP A 136 13.01 -14.17 0.70
CA ASP A 136 12.76 -13.76 -0.69
C ASP A 136 11.35 -14.16 -1.18
N ASP A 137 10.82 -15.30 -0.69
CA ASP A 137 9.45 -15.70 -1.02
C ASP A 137 8.46 -14.75 -0.33
N ILE A 138 8.69 -14.37 0.93
CA ILE A 138 7.86 -13.40 1.65
C ILE A 138 7.80 -12.08 0.88
N ASP A 139 8.94 -11.52 0.48
CA ASP A 139 8.97 -10.25 -0.23
C ASP A 139 8.23 -10.34 -1.58
N LEU A 140 8.40 -11.44 -2.32
CA LEU A 140 7.68 -11.66 -3.57
C LEU A 140 6.17 -11.85 -3.37
N MET A 141 5.75 -12.58 -2.33
CA MET A 141 4.34 -12.77 -1.99
C MET A 141 3.65 -11.44 -1.63
N VAL A 142 4.34 -10.58 -0.87
CA VAL A 142 3.84 -9.24 -0.51
C VAL A 142 3.68 -8.39 -1.76
N GLN A 143 4.67 -8.39 -2.66
CA GLN A 143 4.60 -7.64 -3.93
C GLN A 143 3.43 -8.11 -4.81
N ILE A 144 3.28 -9.42 -5.00
CA ILE A 144 2.17 -9.98 -5.81
C ILE A 144 0.80 -9.59 -5.22
N LEU A 145 0.63 -9.73 -3.89
CA LEU A 145 -0.61 -9.35 -3.22
C LEU A 145 -0.89 -7.85 -3.40
N TRP A 146 0.13 -7.02 -3.18
CA TRP A 146 0.05 -5.57 -3.28
C TRP A 146 -0.27 -5.10 -4.70
N GLU A 147 0.39 -5.65 -5.71
CA GLU A 147 0.16 -5.36 -7.12
C GLU A 147 -1.28 -5.68 -7.54
N GLY A 148 -1.81 -6.83 -7.11
CA GLY A 148 -3.19 -7.22 -7.41
C GLY A 148 -4.22 -6.21 -6.86
N ILE A 149 -4.14 -5.92 -5.55
CA ILE A 149 -5.06 -4.96 -4.92
C ILE A 149 -4.84 -3.52 -5.39
N HIS A 150 -3.60 -3.13 -5.70
CA HIS A 150 -3.26 -1.84 -6.28
C HIS A 150 -3.85 -1.67 -7.66
N GLY A 151 -3.69 -2.67 -8.55
CA GLY A 151 -4.25 -2.66 -9.89
C GLY A 151 -5.78 -2.54 -9.89
N LEU A 152 -6.46 -3.28 -9.00
CA LEU A 152 -7.91 -3.16 -8.84
C LEU A 152 -8.34 -1.76 -8.41
N THR A 153 -7.66 -1.21 -7.41
CA THR A 153 -7.96 0.11 -6.84
C THR A 153 -7.71 1.20 -7.89
N ALA A 154 -6.51 1.26 -8.45
CA ALA A 154 -6.14 2.22 -9.48
C ALA A 154 -7.10 2.18 -10.68
N ARG A 155 -7.47 0.98 -11.14
CA ARG A 155 -8.43 0.82 -12.23
C ARG A 155 -9.79 1.44 -11.89
N ARG A 156 -10.32 1.24 -10.68
CA ARG A 156 -11.60 1.82 -10.25
C ARG A 156 -11.57 3.33 -10.09
N LEU A 157 -10.43 3.88 -9.68
CA LEU A 157 -10.27 5.33 -9.54
C LEU A 157 -10.23 6.03 -10.90
N VAL A 158 -9.66 5.38 -11.92
CA VAL A 158 -9.51 5.96 -13.26
C VAL A 158 -10.71 5.66 -14.17
N MET A 159 -11.21 4.42 -14.14
CA MET A 159 -12.39 4.00 -14.89
C MET A 159 -13.61 4.22 -13.99
N GLY A 160 -14.23 5.39 -14.10
CA GLY A 160 -15.42 5.76 -13.35
C GLY A 160 -16.61 4.84 -13.63
N GLU A 161 -17.66 4.92 -12.83
CA GLU A 161 -18.86 4.06 -12.96
C GLU A 161 -19.58 4.23 -14.31
N ASP A 162 -19.42 5.40 -14.95
CA ASP A 162 -20.01 5.72 -16.26
C ASP A 162 -19.18 5.20 -17.45
N ASP A 163 -17.97 4.67 -17.21
CA ASP A 163 -17.13 4.11 -18.27
C ASP A 163 -17.61 2.72 -18.69
N GLN A 164 -18.29 2.66 -19.83
CA GLN A 164 -18.86 1.43 -20.38
C GLN A 164 -17.89 0.64 -21.27
N TRP A 165 -16.63 1.08 -21.43
CA TRP A 165 -15.67 0.39 -22.30
C TRP A 165 -15.39 -1.04 -21.84
N VAL A 166 -15.49 -1.30 -20.53
CA VAL A 166 -15.36 -2.65 -19.94
C VAL A 166 -16.56 -2.93 -19.04
N PRO A 167 -17.24 -4.08 -19.17
CA PRO A 167 -18.27 -4.49 -18.23
C PRO A 167 -17.72 -4.51 -16.79
N SER A 168 -18.38 -3.81 -15.88
CA SER A 168 -17.99 -3.77 -14.48
C SER A 168 -18.81 -4.78 -13.67
N MET A 169 -18.13 -5.49 -12.77
CA MET A 169 -18.77 -6.30 -11.73
C MET A 169 -18.89 -5.46 -10.44
N PRO A 170 -19.87 -5.76 -9.57
CA PRO A 170 -19.99 -5.11 -8.26
C PRO A 170 -18.67 -5.10 -7.48
N ALA A 171 -18.43 -4.00 -6.77
CA ALA A 171 -17.09 -3.72 -6.25
C ALA A 171 -16.58 -4.80 -5.29
N GLU A 172 -17.45 -5.22 -4.37
CA GLU A 172 -17.17 -6.25 -3.37
C GLU A 172 -16.99 -7.62 -4.02
N GLN A 173 -17.89 -8.01 -4.94
CA GLN A 173 -17.80 -9.32 -5.60
C GLN A 173 -16.48 -9.51 -6.34
N HIS A 174 -16.02 -8.50 -7.09
CA HIS A 174 -14.75 -8.59 -7.80
C HIS A 174 -13.55 -8.59 -6.84
N LEU A 175 -13.60 -7.80 -5.77
CA LEU A 175 -12.54 -7.82 -4.75
C LEU A 175 -12.42 -9.21 -4.09
N ASP A 176 -13.55 -9.82 -3.76
CA ASP A 176 -13.59 -11.11 -3.08
C ASP A 176 -12.99 -12.21 -3.96
N ALA A 177 -13.42 -12.26 -5.22
CA ALA A 177 -12.89 -13.20 -6.20
C ALA A 177 -11.38 -12.96 -6.46
N MET A 178 -10.94 -11.71 -6.51
CA MET A 178 -9.51 -11.39 -6.66
C MET A 178 -8.69 -11.87 -5.46
N LEU A 179 -9.18 -11.66 -4.24
CA LEU A 179 -8.51 -12.14 -3.03
C LEU A 179 -8.52 -13.67 -2.96
N ASP A 180 -9.58 -14.34 -3.42
CA ASP A 180 -9.60 -15.80 -3.56
C ASP A 180 -8.48 -16.29 -4.47
N VAL A 181 -8.37 -15.70 -5.66
CA VAL A 181 -7.35 -16.07 -6.66
C VAL A 181 -5.94 -15.78 -6.14
N LEU A 182 -5.72 -14.60 -5.55
CA LEU A 182 -4.42 -14.23 -5.00
C LEU A 182 -4.02 -15.19 -3.88
N CYS A 183 -4.86 -15.38 -2.85
CA CYS A 183 -4.54 -16.26 -1.73
C CYS A 183 -4.30 -17.71 -2.17
N ALA A 184 -5.15 -18.26 -3.05
CA ALA A 184 -4.96 -19.61 -3.57
C ALA A 184 -3.68 -19.73 -4.41
N GLY A 185 -3.39 -18.74 -5.25
CA GLY A 185 -2.17 -18.70 -6.07
C GLY A 185 -0.90 -18.62 -5.22
N LEU A 186 -0.92 -17.82 -4.15
CA LEU A 186 0.20 -17.76 -3.20
C LEU A 186 0.42 -19.11 -2.51
N ALA A 187 -0.66 -19.75 -2.02
CA ALA A 187 -0.58 -21.07 -1.40
C ALA A 187 0.01 -22.14 -2.33
N GLN A 188 -0.40 -22.11 -3.60
CA GLN A 188 0.07 -23.05 -4.61
C GLN A 188 1.53 -22.80 -5.00
N ARG A 189 1.93 -21.54 -5.18
CA ARG A 189 3.25 -21.16 -5.69
C ARG A 189 4.34 -21.17 -4.62
N PHE A 190 3.97 -20.94 -3.36
CA PHE A 190 4.87 -20.79 -2.22
C PHE A 190 4.45 -21.70 -1.05
N PRO A 191 4.44 -23.03 -1.26
CA PRO A 191 4.05 -23.96 -0.20
C PRO A 191 5.07 -23.91 0.95
N PRO A 192 4.64 -24.22 2.19
CA PRO A 192 5.55 -24.42 3.31
C PRO A 192 6.53 -25.55 2.95
N ARG A 193 7.84 -25.25 2.90
CA ARG A 193 8.84 -26.30 2.70
C ARG A 193 8.96 -27.08 4.00
N HIS A 194 8.44 -28.32 4.03
CA HIS A 194 8.83 -29.26 5.08
C HIS A 194 10.31 -29.58 4.90
N ASN A 195 11.10 -29.46 5.96
CA ASN A 195 12.45 -30.02 6.00
C ASN A 195 12.35 -31.48 5.54
N LEU A 196 12.88 -31.77 4.36
CA LEU A 196 13.21 -33.13 3.95
C LEU A 196 14.28 -33.59 4.94
N THR A 197 13.83 -34.17 6.05
CA THR A 197 14.71 -34.89 6.97
C THR A 197 15.37 -35.99 6.17
N HIS A 198 16.69 -36.02 6.24
CA HIS A 198 17.57 -37.00 5.63
C HIS A 198 16.94 -38.40 5.60
N ALA A 199 16.57 -38.87 4.40
CA ALA A 199 16.39 -40.30 4.19
C ALA A 199 17.76 -40.98 4.44
N PRO A 200 17.85 -42.05 5.25
CA PRO A 200 19.08 -42.78 5.39
C PRO A 200 19.43 -43.41 4.03
N ASN A 201 20.67 -43.21 3.59
CA ASN A 201 21.17 -43.78 2.34
C ASN A 201 21.09 -45.32 2.41
N PRO A 202 20.77 -45.99 1.28
CA PRO A 202 20.61 -47.45 1.21
C PRO A 202 21.91 -48.22 1.48
#